data_AF-A0A257GYN0-F1
#
_entry.id   AF-A0A257GYN0-F1
#
_cell.length_a   1.000
_cell.length_b   1.000
_cell.length_c   1.000
_cell.angle_alpha   90.00
_cell.angle_beta   90.00
_cell.angle_gamma   90.00
#
_symmetry.space_group_name_H-M   'P 1'
#
loop_
_entity.id
_entity.type
_entity.pdbx_description
1 polymer ?
#
loop_
_entity_poly.entity_id
_entity_poly.type
_entity_poly.pdbx_seq_one_letter_code
_entity_poly.pdbx_strand_id
1 'polypeptide(L)'
;MTATQKFTKGLRIFAADVAQGFFEITHNGFALLGLAVMFAAITLVARPEIRQAGEVQLMGWLQDRQQVVSGMNTDPVAVERATATNPKDLPKAQAAVAFWLSRKYNVAPEPISALVAEAYDTGSRAKLDPTLILAIMAIESGFNPFAQSPVGAQGLMQVMTKIHSDKYDGFGGKLAAFDPVSNLRVGVKVLQECISRAGSLEGGLKFYVGAGNQEDDGGYTAKVLAEHSRLLLVAAGRTVPVVQPTSVPVVHPAKPAEASETVASLFNS
;
A
#
# COMPACT_ATOMS: atom_id res chain seq x y z
N MET A 1 27.71 16.43 -91.72
CA MET A 1 27.54 16.38 -90.25
C MET A 1 28.40 15.25 -89.68
N THR A 2 29.34 15.57 -88.80
CA THR A 2 30.36 14.64 -88.28
C THR A 2 29.79 13.67 -87.24
N ALA A 3 30.27 12.42 -87.24
CA ALA A 3 29.79 11.33 -86.38
C ALA A 3 29.80 11.67 -84.87
N THR A 4 30.76 12.49 -84.44
CA THR A 4 30.89 12.99 -83.05
C THR A 4 29.68 13.81 -82.61
N GLN A 5 29.12 14.65 -83.49
CA GLN A 5 27.93 15.46 -83.19
C GLN A 5 26.66 14.61 -83.04
N LYS A 6 26.59 13.48 -83.76
CA LYS A 6 25.48 12.52 -83.63
C LYS A 6 25.59 11.75 -82.32
N PHE A 7 26.79 11.34 -81.92
CA PHE A 7 27.05 10.64 -80.66
C PHE A 7 26.76 11.52 -79.42
N THR A 8 27.22 12.76 -79.39
CA THR A 8 26.94 13.69 -78.28
C THR A 8 25.46 14.05 -78.18
N LYS A 9 24.75 14.13 -79.32
CA LYS A 9 23.29 14.31 -79.34
C LYS A 9 22.57 13.07 -78.79
N GLY A 10 22.99 11.87 -79.18
CA GLY A 10 22.44 10.61 -78.67
C GLY A 10 22.61 10.45 -77.16
N LEU A 11 23.80 10.75 -76.63
CA LEU A 11 24.07 10.69 -75.19
C LEU A 11 23.22 11.70 -74.38
N ARG A 12 23.01 12.90 -74.93
CA ARG A 12 22.17 13.92 -74.29
C ARG A 12 20.70 13.54 -74.27
N ILE A 13 20.20 12.92 -75.34
CA ILE A 13 18.82 12.41 -75.40
C ILE A 13 18.65 11.26 -74.40
N PHE A 14 19.58 10.30 -74.37
CA PHE A 14 19.55 9.20 -73.41
C PHE A 14 19.57 9.69 -71.95
N ALA A 15 20.45 10.64 -71.62
CA ALA A 15 20.51 11.20 -70.27
C ALA A 15 19.24 11.96 -69.88
N ALA A 16 18.62 12.68 -70.82
CA ALA A 16 17.35 13.36 -70.61
C ALA A 16 16.20 12.35 -70.41
N ASP A 17 16.15 11.27 -71.19
CA ASP A 17 15.14 10.21 -71.07
C ASP A 17 15.27 9.46 -69.74
N VAL A 18 16.49 9.18 -69.28
CA VAL A 18 16.74 8.54 -67.96
C VAL A 18 16.34 9.47 -66.81
N ALA A 19 16.67 10.76 -66.89
CA ALA A 19 16.28 11.73 -65.87
C ALA A 19 14.76 11.92 -65.81
N GLN A 20 14.11 11.98 -66.97
CA GLN A 20 12.65 12.07 -67.08
C GLN A 20 11.98 10.81 -66.52
N GLY A 21 12.46 9.62 -66.89
CA GLY A 21 11.95 8.35 -66.36
C GLY A 21 12.15 8.23 -64.83
N PHE A 22 13.29 8.65 -64.30
CA PHE A 22 13.53 8.68 -62.85
C PHE A 22 12.60 9.65 -62.12
N PHE A 23 12.36 10.83 -62.69
CA PHE A 23 11.42 11.79 -62.14
C PHE A 23 9.99 11.25 -62.12
N GLU A 24 9.54 10.61 -63.21
CA GLU A 24 8.22 10.01 -63.28
C GLU A 24 8.07 8.83 -62.31
N ILE A 25 9.09 7.97 -62.17
CA ILE A 25 9.10 6.85 -61.21
C ILE A 25 9.07 7.35 -59.77
N THR A 26 9.87 8.35 -59.41
CA THR A 26 9.90 8.91 -58.06
C THR A 26 8.61 9.65 -57.74
N HIS A 27 8.09 10.45 -58.67
CA HIS A 27 6.82 11.17 -58.50
C HIS A 27 5.64 10.20 -58.33
N ASN A 28 5.53 9.20 -59.21
CA ASN A 28 4.49 8.16 -59.09
C ASN A 28 4.69 7.32 -57.81
N GLY A 29 5.93 7.08 -57.40
CA GLY A 29 6.26 6.42 -56.14
C GLY A 29 5.78 7.22 -54.92
N PHE A 30 6.03 8.52 -54.89
CA PHE A 30 5.53 9.41 -53.84
C PHE A 30 4.00 9.51 -53.84
N ALA A 31 3.36 9.53 -55.02
CA ALA A 31 1.91 9.52 -55.14
C ALA A 31 1.30 8.23 -54.57
N LEU A 32 1.89 7.07 -54.86
CA LEU A 32 1.47 5.78 -54.31
C LEU A 32 1.69 5.69 -52.79
N LEU A 33 2.82 6.20 -52.30
CA LEU A 33 3.08 6.28 -50.86
C LEU A 33 2.07 7.19 -50.15
N GLY A 34 1.78 8.37 -50.72
CA GLY A 34 0.78 9.29 -50.19
C GLY A 34 -0.62 8.67 -50.15
N LEU A 35 -0.99 7.95 -51.21
CA LEU A 35 -2.26 7.22 -51.29
C LEU A 35 -2.32 6.09 -50.24
N ALA A 36 -1.24 5.33 -50.05
CA ALA A 36 -1.18 4.30 -49.01
C ALA A 36 -1.32 4.88 -47.59
N VAL A 37 -0.63 5.99 -47.30
CA VAL A 37 -0.75 6.70 -46.02
C VAL A 37 -2.17 7.22 -45.81
N MET A 38 -2.80 7.76 -46.85
CA MET A 38 -4.19 8.21 -46.80
C MET A 38 -5.15 7.06 -46.47
N PHE A 39 -5.02 5.92 -47.13
CA PHE A 39 -5.83 4.73 -46.83
C PHE A 39 -5.60 4.21 -45.41
N ALA A 40 -4.36 4.20 -44.93
CA ALA A 40 -4.03 3.81 -43.56
C ALA A 40 -4.65 4.77 -42.53
N ALA A 41 -4.58 6.09 -42.77
CA ALA A 41 -5.19 7.10 -41.91
C ALA A 41 -6.72 6.95 -41.86
N ILE A 42 -7.37 6.77 -43.01
CA ILE A 42 -8.82 6.50 -43.09
C ILE A 42 -9.17 5.23 -42.32
N THR A 43 -8.37 4.17 -42.45
CA THR A 43 -8.59 2.89 -41.76
C THR A 43 -8.49 3.05 -40.24
N LEU A 44 -7.49 3.79 -39.73
CA LEU A 44 -7.33 4.05 -38.30
C LEU A 44 -8.45 4.93 -37.71
N VAL A 45 -9.02 5.83 -38.51
CA VAL A 45 -10.18 6.64 -38.10
C VAL A 45 -11.46 5.81 -38.12
N ALA A 46 -11.68 5.01 -39.17
CA ALA A 46 -12.89 4.23 -39.36
C ALA A 46 -12.95 2.97 -38.48
N ARG A 47 -11.80 2.41 -38.08
CA ARG A 47 -11.70 1.18 -37.27
C ARG A 47 -11.05 1.45 -35.92
N PRO A 48 -11.84 1.81 -34.89
CA PRO A 48 -11.31 2.12 -33.57
C PRO A 48 -10.56 0.94 -32.92
N GLU A 49 -10.94 -0.30 -33.23
CA GLU A 49 -10.28 -1.51 -32.71
C GLU A 49 -8.82 -1.63 -33.17
N ILE A 50 -8.55 -1.38 -34.46
CA ILE A 50 -7.19 -1.44 -35.03
C ILE A 50 -6.34 -0.31 -34.45
N ARG A 51 -6.93 0.88 -34.31
CA ARG A 51 -6.27 2.02 -33.67
C ARG A 51 -5.88 1.72 -32.23
N GLN A 52 -6.82 1.21 -31.43
CA GLN A 52 -6.57 0.86 -30.02
C GLN A 52 -5.53 -0.26 -29.88
N ALA A 53 -5.63 -1.31 -30.70
CA ALA A 53 -4.63 -2.39 -30.70
C ALA A 53 -3.24 -1.86 -31.07
N GLY A 54 -3.16 -0.97 -32.08
CA GLY A 54 -1.93 -0.31 -32.48
C GLY A 54 -1.35 0.61 -31.40
N GLU A 55 -2.20 1.37 -30.70
CA GLU A 55 -1.80 2.23 -29.57
C GLU A 55 -1.20 1.39 -28.42
N VAL A 56 -1.86 0.30 -28.03
CA VAL A 56 -1.35 -0.59 -26.98
C VAL A 56 -0.02 -1.21 -27.37
N GLN A 57 0.10 -1.70 -28.61
CA GLN A 57 1.35 -2.30 -29.10
C GLN A 57 2.49 -1.28 -29.22
N LEU A 58 2.18 -0.06 -29.67
CA LEU A 58 3.15 1.03 -29.77
C LEU A 58 3.61 1.49 -28.39
N MET A 59 2.69 1.66 -27.44
CA MET A 59 3.02 2.00 -26.05
C MET A 59 3.90 0.93 -25.41
N GLY A 60 3.57 -0.35 -25.61
CA GLY A 60 4.38 -1.46 -25.11
C GLY A 60 5.79 -1.47 -25.69
N TRP A 61 5.93 -1.26 -27.01
CA TRP A 61 7.24 -1.18 -27.67
C TRP A 61 8.07 0.04 -27.23
N LEU A 62 7.44 1.20 -27.06
CA LEU A 62 8.09 2.41 -26.56
C LEU A 62 8.58 2.23 -25.12
N GLN A 63 7.78 1.59 -24.27
CA GLN A 63 8.16 1.27 -22.90
C GLN A 63 9.34 0.31 -22.85
N ASP A 64 9.33 -0.77 -23.63
CA ASP A 64 10.45 -1.74 -23.73
C ASP A 64 11.76 -1.05 -24.18
N ARG A 65 11.67 -0.16 -25.18
CA ARG A 65 12.81 0.67 -25.62
C ARG A 65 13.30 1.61 -24.54
N GLN A 66 12.40 2.27 -23.81
CA GLN A 66 12.75 3.19 -22.74
C GLN A 66 13.40 2.46 -21.56
N GLN A 67 12.96 1.23 -21.26
CA GLN A 67 13.57 0.34 -20.26
C GLN A 67 15.02 0.00 -20.62
N VAL A 68 15.28 -0.35 -21.90
CA VAL A 68 16.64 -0.64 -22.39
C VAL A 68 17.56 0.59 -22.29
N VAL A 69 17.04 1.79 -22.51
CA VAL A 69 17.83 3.03 -22.46
C VAL A 69 18.08 3.53 -21.03
N SER A 70 17.10 3.41 -20.13
CA SER A 70 17.22 3.96 -18.76
C SER A 70 17.79 2.97 -17.74
N GLY A 71 17.79 1.67 -18.04
CA GLY A 71 18.26 0.61 -17.12
C GLY A 71 17.45 0.48 -15.82
N MET A 72 16.38 1.26 -15.65
CA MET A 72 15.51 1.29 -14.49
C MET A 72 14.05 1.26 -14.96
N ASN A 73 13.27 0.32 -14.41
CA ASN A 73 11.83 0.26 -14.67
C ASN A 73 11.14 1.42 -13.92
N THR A 74 10.87 2.51 -14.63
CA THR A 74 10.02 3.59 -14.11
C THR A 74 8.57 3.11 -14.13
N ASP A 75 8.07 2.67 -12.97
CA ASP A 75 6.64 2.41 -12.78
C ASP A 75 5.97 3.72 -12.30
N PRO A 76 5.26 4.45 -13.18
CA PRO A 76 4.67 5.74 -12.84
C PRO A 76 3.57 5.63 -11.78
N VAL A 77 3.06 4.43 -11.50
CA VAL A 77 1.99 4.15 -10.53
C VAL A 77 2.55 3.64 -9.19
N ALA A 78 3.88 3.56 -9.04
CA ALA A 78 4.52 3.05 -7.82
C ALA A 78 4.18 3.88 -6.58
N VAL A 79 4.01 5.20 -6.73
CA VAL A 79 3.67 6.11 -5.62
C VAL A 79 2.24 5.86 -5.14
N GLU A 80 1.29 5.57 -6.04
CA GLU A 80 -0.10 5.24 -5.66
C GLU A 80 -0.16 3.92 -4.86
N ARG A 81 0.79 3.01 -5.05
CA ARG A 81 0.91 1.77 -4.26
C ARG A 81 1.58 1.94 -2.90
N ALA A 82 2.25 3.07 -2.64
CA ALA A 82 3.09 3.23 -1.45
C ALA A 82 2.30 3.54 -0.16
N THR A 83 0.96 3.60 -0.20
CA THR A 83 0.09 3.97 0.93
C THR A 83 0.66 5.16 1.71
N ALA A 84 0.88 6.27 0.99
CA ALA A 84 1.47 7.49 1.54
C ALA A 84 0.64 8.71 1.13
N THR A 85 0.29 9.54 2.10
CA THR A 85 -0.44 10.80 1.89
C THR A 85 0.35 11.94 2.50
N ASN A 86 0.36 13.11 1.87
CA ASN A 86 1.04 14.27 2.44
C ASN A 86 0.31 14.73 3.72
N PRO A 87 1.00 14.80 4.88
CA PRO A 87 0.39 15.22 6.15
C PRO A 87 -0.28 16.61 6.09
N LYS A 88 0.15 17.47 5.16
CA LYS A 88 -0.38 18.83 4.99
C LYS A 88 -1.78 18.85 4.36
N ASP A 89 -2.16 17.78 3.68
CA ASP A 89 -3.47 17.69 3.02
C ASP A 89 -4.57 17.22 3.99
N LEU A 90 -4.19 16.80 5.21
CA LEU A 90 -5.13 16.35 6.23
C LEU A 90 -5.70 17.52 7.05
N PRO A 91 -6.94 17.38 7.56
CA PRO A 91 -7.48 18.28 8.57
C PRO A 91 -6.55 18.42 9.77
N LYS A 92 -6.47 19.61 10.37
CA LYS A 92 -5.53 19.94 11.45
C LYS A 92 -5.49 18.93 12.60
N ALA A 93 -6.64 18.43 13.04
CA ALA A 93 -6.74 17.42 14.09
C ALA A 93 -6.12 16.07 13.67
N GLN A 94 -6.36 15.64 12.43
CA GLN A 94 -5.80 14.41 11.89
C GLN A 94 -4.28 14.53 11.67
N ALA A 95 -3.81 15.67 11.16
CA ALA A 95 -2.39 15.94 11.01
C ALA A 95 -1.66 15.93 12.37
N ALA A 96 -2.25 16.50 13.42
CA ALA A 96 -1.68 16.47 14.77
C ALA A 96 -1.52 15.03 15.30
N VAL A 97 -2.55 14.20 15.10
CA VAL A 97 -2.52 12.77 15.43
C VAL A 97 -1.42 12.06 14.63
N ALA A 98 -1.34 12.30 13.32
CA ALA A 98 -0.34 11.68 12.45
C ALA A 98 1.10 12.02 12.89
N PHE A 99 1.40 13.29 13.16
CA PHE A 99 2.73 13.70 13.65
C PHE A 99 3.05 13.17 15.04
N TRP A 100 2.06 13.02 15.92
CA TRP A 100 2.28 12.44 17.24
C TRP A 100 2.58 10.94 17.16
N LEU A 101 1.79 10.19 16.39
CA LEU A 101 1.98 8.76 16.15
C LEU A 101 3.32 8.47 15.45
N SER A 102 3.65 9.25 14.43
CA SER A 102 4.92 9.17 13.71
C SER A 102 6.12 9.24 14.66
N ARG A 103 6.12 10.21 15.58
CA ARG A 103 7.19 10.37 16.58
C ARG A 103 7.21 9.26 17.62
N LYS A 104 6.04 8.74 18.01
CA LYS A 104 5.96 7.71 19.05
C LYS A 104 6.40 6.33 18.57
N TYR A 105 5.98 5.96 17.37
CA TYR A 105 6.20 4.63 16.81
C TYR A 105 7.33 4.59 15.78
N ASN A 106 8.04 5.71 15.57
CA ASN A 106 9.14 5.83 14.61
C ASN A 106 8.76 5.42 13.18
N VAL A 107 7.55 5.80 12.75
CA VAL A 107 7.06 5.59 11.39
C VAL A 107 6.97 6.95 10.70
N ALA A 108 7.32 7.01 9.42
CA ALA A 108 7.24 8.25 8.65
C ALA A 108 5.84 8.87 8.69
N PRO A 109 5.71 10.21 8.67
CA PRO A 109 4.41 10.86 8.78
C PRO A 109 3.54 10.63 7.55
N GLU A 110 4.09 10.35 6.36
CA GLU A 110 3.33 10.16 5.12
C GLU A 110 2.51 8.85 5.13
N PRO A 111 3.08 7.67 5.48
CA PRO A 111 2.27 6.45 5.65
C PRO A 111 1.29 6.54 6.81
N ILE A 112 1.71 7.14 7.93
CA ILE A 112 0.79 7.34 9.07
C ILE A 112 -0.38 8.24 8.66
N SER A 113 -0.15 9.27 7.86
CA SER A 113 -1.20 10.16 7.37
C SER A 113 -2.21 9.41 6.50
N ALA A 114 -1.75 8.50 5.64
CA ALA A 114 -2.65 7.63 4.88
C ALA A 114 -3.51 6.75 5.80
N LEU A 115 -2.90 6.16 6.84
CA LEU A 115 -3.61 5.33 7.82
C LEU A 115 -4.60 6.12 8.68
N VAL A 116 -4.25 7.35 9.06
CA VAL A 116 -5.15 8.25 9.79
C VAL A 116 -6.34 8.60 8.89
N ALA A 117 -6.11 9.03 7.65
CA ALA A 117 -7.19 9.34 6.73
C ALA A 117 -8.14 8.14 6.52
N GLU A 118 -7.59 6.95 6.30
CA GLU A 118 -8.35 5.72 6.13
C GLU A 118 -9.10 5.33 7.43
N ALA A 119 -8.50 5.49 8.61
CA ALA A 119 -9.16 5.23 9.89
C ALA A 119 -10.37 6.16 10.11
N TYR A 120 -10.28 7.43 9.70
CA TYR A 120 -11.41 8.36 9.78
C TYR A 120 -12.53 8.00 8.81
N ASP A 121 -12.19 7.63 7.59
CA ASP A 121 -13.15 7.23 6.56
C ASP A 121 -13.84 5.90 6.90
N THR A 122 -13.07 4.87 7.25
CA THR A 122 -13.59 3.56 7.66
C THR A 122 -14.30 3.62 9.01
N GLY A 123 -13.79 4.38 9.98
CA GLY A 123 -14.45 4.59 11.28
C GLY A 123 -15.83 5.25 11.15
N SER A 124 -15.95 6.25 10.28
CA SER A 124 -17.23 6.89 9.95
C SER A 124 -18.27 5.88 9.44
N ARG A 125 -17.88 5.04 8.47
CA ARG A 125 -18.75 3.98 7.92
C ARG A 125 -19.13 2.92 8.96
N ALA A 126 -18.17 2.53 9.79
CA ALA A 126 -18.35 1.49 10.80
C ALA A 126 -19.01 2.01 12.10
N LYS A 127 -19.22 3.33 12.23
CA LYS A 127 -19.65 4.02 13.45
C LYS A 127 -18.73 3.76 14.64
N LEU A 128 -17.43 3.70 14.38
CA LEU A 128 -16.38 3.53 15.37
C LEU A 128 -15.50 4.78 15.42
N ASP A 129 -15.02 5.12 16.61
CA ASP A 129 -14.11 6.26 16.78
C ASP A 129 -12.79 5.99 16.03
N PRO A 130 -12.38 6.85 15.09
CA PRO A 130 -11.12 6.70 14.38
C PRO A 130 -9.89 6.63 15.30
N THR A 131 -9.91 7.36 16.41
CA THR A 131 -8.82 7.35 17.39
C THR A 131 -8.76 6.05 18.18
N LEU A 132 -9.88 5.34 18.34
CA LEU A 132 -9.90 3.98 18.91
C LEU A 132 -9.27 2.99 17.94
N ILE A 133 -9.58 3.07 16.65
CA ILE A 133 -8.98 2.20 15.61
C ILE A 133 -7.46 2.38 15.58
N LEU A 134 -6.99 3.63 15.60
CA LEU A 134 -5.56 3.95 15.64
C LEU A 134 -4.89 3.48 16.94
N ALA A 135 -5.59 3.54 18.08
CA ALA A 135 -5.11 3.01 19.34
C ALA A 135 -4.95 1.47 19.31
N ILE A 136 -5.89 0.76 18.68
CA ILE A 136 -5.77 -0.69 18.49
C ILE A 136 -4.55 -0.99 17.62
N MET A 137 -4.40 -0.34 16.46
CA MET A 137 -3.23 -0.53 15.59
C MET A 137 -1.89 -0.28 16.31
N ALA A 138 -1.85 0.75 17.16
CA ALA A 138 -0.71 1.05 18.02
C ALA A 138 -0.35 -0.11 18.96
N ILE A 139 -1.34 -0.71 19.62
CA ILE A 139 -1.14 -1.82 20.56
C ILE A 139 -0.84 -3.14 19.84
N GLU A 140 -1.46 -3.39 18.68
CA GLU A 140 -1.35 -4.65 17.94
C GLU A 140 -0.01 -4.79 17.22
N SER A 141 0.41 -3.76 16.47
CA SER A 141 1.59 -3.87 15.59
C SER A 141 2.60 -2.73 15.77
N GLY A 142 2.26 -1.69 16.53
CA GLY A 142 3.05 -0.46 16.55
C GLY A 142 3.16 0.17 15.15
N PHE A 143 2.12 0.04 14.33
CA PHE A 143 2.07 0.50 12.93
C PHE A 143 3.01 -0.24 11.96
N ASN A 144 3.41 -1.48 12.27
CA ASN A 144 4.17 -2.31 11.34
C ASN A 144 3.23 -3.19 10.48
N PRO A 145 3.10 -2.94 9.15
CA PRO A 145 2.20 -3.71 8.28
C PRO A 145 2.70 -5.13 8.00
N PHE A 146 3.96 -5.43 8.31
CA PHE A 146 4.56 -6.76 8.13
C PHE A 146 4.66 -7.54 9.45
N ALA A 147 4.02 -7.06 10.52
CA ALA A 147 3.99 -7.76 11.80
C ALA A 147 3.27 -9.10 11.70
N GLN A 148 3.84 -10.14 12.30
CA GLN A 148 3.22 -11.45 12.44
C GLN A 148 3.44 -11.99 13.85
N SER A 149 2.35 -12.42 14.50
CA SER A 149 2.40 -13.03 15.82
C SER A 149 2.71 -14.53 15.75
N PRO A 150 3.17 -15.15 16.86
CA PRO A 150 3.42 -16.60 16.94
C PRO A 150 2.19 -17.46 16.62
N VAL A 151 0.99 -16.94 16.90
CA VAL A 151 -0.28 -17.64 16.65
C VAL A 151 -0.82 -17.41 15.24
N GLY A 152 -0.14 -16.60 14.42
CA GLY A 152 -0.45 -16.39 13.01
C GLY A 152 -1.37 -15.19 12.72
N ALA A 153 -1.48 -14.25 13.66
CA ALA A 153 -2.09 -12.96 13.39
C ALA A 153 -1.15 -12.12 12.51
N GLN A 154 -1.69 -11.36 11.54
CA GLN A 154 -0.88 -10.68 10.52
C GLN A 154 -1.34 -9.24 10.30
N GLY A 155 -0.37 -8.37 10.00
CA GLY A 155 -0.58 -6.99 9.56
C GLY A 155 -0.86 -5.99 10.68
N LEU A 156 -1.31 -4.79 10.29
CA LEU A 156 -1.44 -3.63 11.17
C LEU A 156 -2.36 -3.84 12.39
N MET A 157 -3.50 -4.48 12.19
CA MET A 157 -4.48 -4.76 13.22
C MET A 157 -4.40 -6.21 13.74
N GLN A 158 -3.34 -6.95 13.38
CA GLN A 158 -3.12 -8.34 13.79
C GLN A 158 -4.37 -9.23 13.60
N VAL A 159 -4.92 -9.23 12.39
CA VAL A 159 -6.09 -10.07 12.08
C VAL A 159 -5.64 -11.51 11.83
N MET A 160 -6.35 -12.47 12.40
CA MET A 160 -6.09 -13.90 12.21
C MET A 160 -6.55 -14.36 10.82
N THR A 161 -5.67 -14.31 9.82
CA THR A 161 -5.99 -14.61 8.40
C THR A 161 -6.44 -16.05 8.17
N LYS A 162 -6.09 -16.99 9.08
CA LYS A 162 -6.61 -18.36 9.05
C LYS A 162 -8.10 -18.46 9.38
N ILE A 163 -8.60 -17.56 10.22
CA ILE A 163 -9.99 -17.56 10.70
C ILE A 163 -10.87 -16.65 9.84
N HIS A 164 -10.31 -15.54 9.37
CA HIS A 164 -11.04 -14.50 8.64
C HIS A 164 -10.62 -14.40 7.16
N SER A 165 -10.24 -15.52 6.54
CA SER A 165 -9.79 -15.52 5.14
C SER A 165 -10.87 -15.02 4.18
N ASP A 166 -12.12 -15.37 4.44
CA ASP A 166 -13.31 -14.95 3.69
C ASP A 166 -13.42 -13.43 3.56
N LYS A 167 -13.01 -12.68 4.60
CA LYS A 167 -13.05 -11.22 4.60
C LYS A 167 -11.98 -10.58 3.73
N TYR A 168 -10.92 -11.32 3.41
CA TYR A 168 -9.83 -10.86 2.56
C TYR A 168 -10.01 -11.23 1.08
N ASP A 169 -10.97 -12.10 0.74
CA ASP A 169 -11.15 -12.57 -0.65
C ASP A 169 -11.44 -11.42 -1.62
N GLY A 170 -12.22 -10.42 -1.20
CA GLY A 170 -12.50 -9.20 -1.98
C GLY A 170 -11.30 -8.26 -2.16
N PHE A 171 -10.19 -8.50 -1.46
CA PHE A 171 -8.98 -7.67 -1.49
C PHE A 171 -7.76 -8.38 -2.12
N GLY A 172 -7.95 -9.57 -2.69
CA GLY A 172 -6.85 -10.37 -3.26
C GLY A 172 -6.38 -11.54 -2.37
N GLY A 173 -7.19 -11.93 -1.39
CA GLY A 173 -6.95 -13.10 -0.53
C GLY A 173 -5.99 -12.82 0.62
N LYS A 174 -5.45 -13.88 1.24
CA LYS A 174 -4.72 -13.79 2.52
C LYS A 174 -3.53 -12.82 2.53
N LEU A 175 -2.86 -12.62 1.39
CA LEU A 175 -1.72 -11.70 1.29
C LEU A 175 -2.14 -10.23 1.43
N ALA A 176 -3.41 -9.91 1.21
CA ALA A 176 -3.96 -8.57 1.46
C ALA A 176 -3.90 -8.17 2.94
N ALA A 177 -3.63 -9.11 3.86
CA ALA A 177 -3.34 -8.78 5.25
C ALA A 177 -2.06 -7.96 5.43
N PHE A 178 -1.14 -7.97 4.45
CA PHE A 178 0.06 -7.11 4.46
C PHE A 178 -0.14 -5.78 3.73
N ASP A 179 -1.26 -5.61 3.02
CA ASP A 179 -1.67 -4.31 2.51
C ASP A 179 -2.25 -3.49 3.68
N PRO A 180 -1.66 -2.33 4.03
CA PRO A 180 -2.06 -1.57 5.20
C PRO A 180 -3.55 -1.16 5.21
N VAL A 181 -4.06 -0.73 4.05
CA VAL A 181 -5.45 -0.24 3.90
C VAL A 181 -6.44 -1.40 4.01
N SER A 182 -6.18 -2.50 3.30
CA SER A 182 -7.03 -3.70 3.34
C SER A 182 -7.05 -4.32 4.74
N ASN A 183 -5.90 -4.43 5.41
CA ASN A 183 -5.82 -4.95 6.78
C ASN A 183 -6.61 -4.09 7.76
N LEU A 184 -6.54 -2.76 7.66
CA LEU A 184 -7.33 -1.84 8.48
C LEU A 184 -8.82 -2.06 8.25
N ARG A 185 -9.29 -2.08 6.99
CA ARG A 185 -10.72 -2.28 6.66
C ARG A 185 -11.26 -3.60 7.20
N VAL A 186 -10.50 -4.69 7.02
CA VAL A 186 -10.90 -6.01 7.52
C VAL A 186 -10.86 -6.05 9.05
N GLY A 187 -9.82 -5.49 9.68
CA GLY A 187 -9.70 -5.42 11.14
C GLY A 187 -10.85 -4.65 11.78
N VAL A 188 -11.24 -3.50 11.21
CA VAL A 188 -12.40 -2.73 11.68
C VAL A 188 -13.70 -3.52 11.55
N LYS A 189 -13.88 -4.27 10.45
CA LYS A 189 -15.06 -5.13 10.27
C LYS A 189 -15.11 -6.25 11.33
N VAL A 190 -13.99 -6.90 11.62
CA VAL A 190 -13.88 -7.91 12.67
C VAL A 190 -14.17 -7.31 14.05
N LEU A 191 -13.64 -6.11 14.33
CA LEU A 191 -13.90 -5.38 15.57
C LEU A 191 -15.39 -5.04 15.74
N GLN A 192 -16.05 -4.56 14.69
CA GLN A 192 -17.48 -4.25 14.71
C GLN A 192 -18.31 -5.49 15.06
N GLU A 193 -18.00 -6.65 14.46
CA GLU A 193 -18.68 -7.91 14.80
C GLU A 193 -18.42 -8.34 16.24
N CYS A 194 -17.19 -8.15 16.75
CA CYS A 194 -16.87 -8.45 18.15
C CYS A 194 -17.66 -7.56 19.12
N ILE A 195 -17.75 -6.26 18.85
CA ILE A 195 -18.54 -5.31 19.66
C ILE A 195 -20.02 -5.67 19.60
N SER A 196 -20.54 -5.96 18.40
CA SER A 196 -21.95 -6.35 18.23
C SER A 196 -22.29 -7.63 18.99
N ARG A 197 -21.37 -8.59 19.05
CA ARG A 197 -21.55 -9.85 19.80
C ARG A 197 -21.47 -9.63 21.30
N ALA A 198 -20.60 -8.75 21.76
CA ALA A 198 -20.39 -8.48 23.18
C ALA A 198 -21.45 -7.55 23.80
N GLY A 199 -22.05 -6.67 22.98
CA GLY A 199 -22.98 -5.64 23.44
C GLY A 199 -22.33 -4.42 24.12
N SER A 200 -21.00 -4.41 24.27
CA SER A 200 -20.23 -3.30 24.83
C SER A 200 -18.88 -3.15 24.13
N LEU A 201 -18.27 -1.97 24.23
CA LEU A 201 -16.96 -1.71 23.65
C LEU A 201 -15.87 -2.56 24.33
N GLU A 202 -15.84 -2.57 25.67
CA GLU A 202 -14.83 -3.32 26.43
C GLU A 202 -14.96 -4.83 26.20
N GLY A 203 -16.20 -5.34 26.17
CA GLY A 203 -16.45 -6.74 25.81
C GLY A 203 -16.02 -7.02 24.37
N GLY A 204 -16.27 -6.09 23.44
CA GLY A 204 -15.85 -6.20 22.06
C GLY A 204 -14.33 -6.30 21.90
N LEU A 205 -13.57 -5.45 22.61
CA LEU A 205 -12.10 -5.49 22.64
C LEU A 205 -11.58 -6.81 23.21
N LYS A 206 -12.22 -7.33 24.27
CA LYS A 206 -11.90 -8.64 24.84
C LYS A 206 -12.18 -9.79 23.88
N PHE A 207 -13.28 -9.72 23.12
CA PHE A 207 -13.56 -10.69 22.05
C PHE A 207 -12.57 -10.58 20.88
N TYR A 208 -12.11 -9.37 20.56
CA TYR A 208 -11.19 -9.11 19.47
C TYR A 208 -9.85 -9.83 19.67
N VAL A 209 -9.30 -9.79 20.88
CA VAL A 209 -8.05 -10.51 21.25
C VAL A 209 -8.26 -12.02 21.52
N GLY A 210 -9.49 -12.52 21.35
CA GLY A 210 -9.83 -13.93 21.62
C GLY A 210 -10.01 -14.27 23.11
N ALA A 211 -10.06 -13.28 24.00
CA ALA A 211 -10.27 -13.45 25.43
C ALA A 211 -11.74 -13.38 25.86
N GLY A 212 -12.70 -13.41 24.92
CA GLY A 212 -14.14 -13.25 25.18
C GLY A 212 -14.73 -14.18 26.26
N ASN A 213 -14.18 -15.39 26.40
CA ASN A 213 -14.62 -16.39 27.40
C ASN A 213 -13.73 -16.46 28.65
N GLN A 214 -12.67 -15.65 28.71
CA GLN A 214 -11.73 -15.62 29.85
C GLN A 214 -12.21 -14.58 30.87
N GLU A 215 -11.73 -14.61 32.12
CA GLU A 215 -12.05 -13.57 33.09
C GLU A 215 -11.25 -12.29 32.84
N ASP A 216 -9.98 -12.44 32.46
CA ASP A 216 -9.04 -11.36 32.14
C ASP A 216 -8.68 -11.37 30.64
N ASP A 217 -8.31 -10.20 30.12
CA ASP A 217 -7.81 -9.99 28.75
C ASP A 217 -6.31 -9.65 28.72
N GLY A 218 -5.60 -9.84 29.83
CA GLY A 218 -4.17 -9.53 29.97
C GLY A 218 -3.90 -8.02 30.03
N GLY A 219 -4.90 -7.23 30.41
CA GLY A 219 -4.86 -5.77 30.43
C GLY A 219 -4.89 -5.14 29.03
N TYR A 220 -5.32 -5.89 28.01
CA TYR A 220 -5.39 -5.40 26.63
C TYR A 220 -6.35 -4.22 26.49
N THR A 221 -7.58 -4.36 26.99
CA THR A 221 -8.59 -3.29 26.92
C THR A 221 -8.10 -2.03 27.62
N ALA A 222 -7.49 -2.17 28.80
CA ALA A 222 -6.92 -1.04 29.53
C ALA A 222 -5.82 -0.31 28.74
N LYS A 223 -4.93 -1.05 28.06
CA LYS A 223 -3.88 -0.49 27.20
C LYS A 223 -4.48 0.28 26.01
N VAL A 224 -5.46 -0.32 25.32
CA VAL A 224 -6.14 0.31 24.17
C VAL A 224 -6.87 1.58 24.59
N LEU A 225 -7.66 1.55 25.66
CA LEU A 225 -8.41 2.72 26.13
C LEU A 225 -7.49 3.84 26.63
N ALA A 226 -6.36 3.49 27.26
CA ALA A 226 -5.36 4.47 27.66
C ALA A 226 -4.72 5.16 26.44
N GLU A 227 -4.41 4.40 25.38
CA GLU A 227 -3.87 4.96 24.15
C GLU A 227 -4.91 5.78 23.38
N HIS A 228 -6.15 5.31 23.31
CA HIS A 228 -7.29 6.03 22.73
C HIS A 228 -7.49 7.38 23.42
N SER A 229 -7.46 7.42 24.75
CA SER A 229 -7.57 8.65 25.53
C SER A 229 -6.45 9.66 25.19
N ARG A 230 -5.21 9.18 24.98
CA ARG A 230 -4.11 10.05 24.55
C ARG A 230 -4.36 10.63 23.15
N LEU A 231 -4.83 9.80 22.22
CA LEU A 231 -5.13 10.23 20.86
C LEU A 231 -6.27 11.25 20.81
N LEU A 232 -7.29 11.11 21.65
CA LEU A 232 -8.34 12.13 21.80
C LEU A 232 -7.77 13.47 22.27
N LEU A 233 -6.86 13.47 23.24
CA LEU A 233 -6.20 14.69 23.71
C LEU A 233 -5.36 15.34 22.59
N VAL A 234 -4.64 14.55 21.81
CA VAL A 234 -3.86 15.04 20.67
C VAL A 234 -4.76 15.60 19.57
N ALA A 235 -5.86 14.91 19.24
CA ALA A 235 -6.85 15.37 18.26
C ALA A 235 -7.52 16.68 18.71
N ALA A 236 -7.71 16.87 20.02
CA ALA A 236 -8.18 18.12 20.63
C ALA A 236 -7.10 19.23 20.68
N GLY A 237 -5.89 18.98 20.18
CA GLY A 237 -4.79 19.95 20.11
C GLY A 237 -3.99 20.10 21.40
N ARG A 238 -4.14 19.19 22.38
CA ARG A 238 -3.34 19.21 23.61
C ARG A 238 -1.98 18.53 23.39
N THR A 239 -0.96 19.02 24.07
CA THR A 239 0.39 18.45 24.03
C THR A 239 0.46 17.22 24.93
N VAL A 240 0.62 16.04 24.33
CA VAL A 240 0.79 14.77 25.06
C VAL A 240 2.24 14.30 24.92
N PRO A 241 2.96 14.02 26.03
CA PRO A 241 4.32 13.48 25.97
C PRO A 241 4.38 12.16 25.20
N VAL A 242 5.40 12.02 24.36
CA VAL A 242 5.64 10.82 23.52
C VAL A 242 6.34 9.71 24.32
N VAL A 243 7.15 10.09 25.32
CA VAL A 243 7.89 9.17 26.19
C VAL A 243 7.12 9.01 27.50
N GLN A 244 6.79 7.77 27.86
CA GLN A 244 6.40 7.46 29.24
C GLN A 244 7.67 7.21 30.06
N PRO A 245 7.84 7.81 31.26
CA PRO A 245 8.86 7.36 32.18
C PRO A 245 8.53 5.92 32.58
N THR A 246 9.45 5.00 32.31
CA THR A 246 9.40 3.62 32.81
C THR A 246 9.28 3.69 34.32
N SER A 247 8.16 3.23 34.90
CA SER A 247 8.07 3.01 36.34
C SER A 247 9.06 1.90 36.68
N VAL A 248 10.19 2.25 37.30
CA VAL A 248 11.12 1.28 37.85
C VAL A 248 10.35 0.47 38.91
N PRO A 249 10.21 -0.85 38.77
CA PRO A 249 9.57 -1.65 39.81
C PRO A 249 10.41 -1.53 41.08
N VAL A 250 9.79 -1.05 42.17
CA VAL A 250 10.36 -1.13 43.51
C VAL A 250 10.43 -2.60 43.88
N VAL A 251 11.61 -3.20 43.71
CA VAL A 251 11.92 -4.53 44.22
C VAL A 251 11.77 -4.46 45.73
N HIS A 252 10.69 -5.06 46.24
CA HIS A 252 10.58 -5.31 47.67
C HIS A 252 11.64 -6.35 48.04
N PRO A 253 12.47 -6.13 49.07
CA PRO A 253 13.46 -7.11 49.49
C PRO A 253 12.77 -8.42 49.90
N ALA A 254 13.26 -9.52 49.34
CA ALA A 254 12.74 -10.86 49.59
C ALA A 254 12.83 -11.22 51.07
N LYS A 255 11.72 -11.74 51.61
CA LYS A 255 11.62 -12.32 52.96
C LYS A 255 12.58 -13.52 53.07
N PRO A 256 13.43 -13.64 54.11
CA PRO A 256 14.33 -14.78 54.26
C PRO A 256 13.56 -16.10 54.38
N ALA A 257 14.00 -17.11 53.63
CA ALA A 257 13.45 -18.46 53.63
C ALA A 257 13.68 -19.14 54.98
N GLU A 258 12.61 -19.65 55.58
CA GLU A 258 12.64 -20.53 56.75
C GLU A 258 13.32 -21.86 56.36
N ALA A 259 14.35 -22.23 57.13
CA ALA A 259 15.06 -23.49 57.00
C ALA A 259 14.15 -24.66 57.40
N SER A 260 14.00 -25.62 56.50
CA SER A 260 13.32 -26.89 56.76
C SER A 260 14.19 -27.77 57.66
N GLU A 261 13.80 -27.92 58.93
CA GLU A 261 14.33 -28.96 59.83
C GLU A 261 13.86 -30.34 59.35
N THR A 262 14.76 -31.12 58.77
CA THR A 262 14.53 -32.56 58.55
C THR A 262 15.06 -33.32 59.75
N VAL A 263 14.15 -33.79 60.59
CA VAL A 263 14.40 -34.55 61.81
C VAL A 263 14.99 -35.92 61.46
N ALA A 264 16.20 -36.18 61.96
CA ALA A 264 16.82 -37.50 61.96
C ALA A 264 16.20 -38.35 63.08
N SER A 265 15.54 -39.45 62.71
CA SER A 265 15.28 -40.55 63.64
C SER A 265 15.17 -41.87 62.88
N LEU A 266 15.85 -42.89 63.43
CA LEU A 266 15.73 -44.34 63.21
C LEU A 266 16.91 -45.01 62.48
N PHE A 267 18.02 -45.20 63.22
CA PHE A 267 18.79 -46.45 63.22
C PHE A 267 19.48 -46.62 64.59
N ASN A 268 18.83 -47.35 65.50
CA ASN A 268 19.48 -48.18 66.52
C ASN A 268 18.42 -49.04 67.24
N SER A 269 18.48 -50.35 66.94
CA SER A 269 18.08 -51.54 67.71
C SER A 269 17.55 -52.63 66.77
#